data_AF-A0A969X3S0-F1
#
_entry.id   AF-A0A969X3S0-F1
#
_cell.length_a   1.000
_cell.length_b   1.000
_cell.length_c   1.000
_cell.angle_alpha   90.00
_cell.angle_beta   90.00
_cell.angle_gamma   90.00
#
_symmetry.space_group_name_H-M   'P 1'
#
loop_
_entity.id
_entity.type
_entity.pdbx_description
1 polymer ?
#
loop_
_entity_poly.entity_id
_entity_poly.type
_entity_poly.pdbx_seq_one_letter_code
_entity_poly.pdbx_strand_id
1 'polypeptide(L)'
;MNKKFTEYKQLDLAAINLEIQELWKKEKTFEKSLETRKDNKAFIFFEGPPSANGTPGIHHVMARAIKDVVCRYKTLTSYRVDRKAGWDTHGLPVELSVEKTLGITKENIGKTISVKEYNNTCRKEVMKYTDLWEKLTEQMGYWVDMENPYITYDNRYIETVWYLLKKLFDKNLLYKGYTIQPYSPAAGTGLSTHELNQPGCYKDVKDTTIVALFSVIRNEFSEKFFSKENENLHILAWTTTPWTLPSNTALAVGPEIKYVKINTFNPYSGNPISLIVCKDRVSAYFKSEAQNLDFQSFKLGDKNIPWKIEQEYSGKDLVGIVYEQLIDWVKPKTPAFKLIAGDYVTTEDGTGIVHIAPTFGADDARVAKAAGIPALILEDKDGNICPMVDKQGKFFKIEDLQPKFVENFVNTESYKNFAGKFVKNEYDDNANPDSSTDVEIAVMLKIQDKAFKIEKYTHNYPHCWRTDKPILYYPMDSWFIKTTEVKDRMIELNKTINWKPASTGEGRFGKWLENLVDWNLSRSRYWGTPLPIWSTEDGSERKCIGSVKELIEEIEISVKNGFMSANLWKGFVPGDYSKENYEKIDLHRPDVDEIVLVSSNGKKMFREPDLIDVWFDSGSMPYA
;
A
#
# COMPACT_ATOMS: atom_id res chain seq x y z
N MET A 1 -65.94 -27.20 22.28
CA MET A 1 -64.65 -27.91 22.14
C MET A 1 -63.55 -26.92 22.47
N ASN A 2 -62.85 -27.08 23.59
CA ASN A 2 -61.62 -26.30 23.81
C ASN A 2 -60.61 -26.75 22.75
N LYS A 3 -60.14 -25.80 21.93
CA LYS A 3 -59.12 -26.08 20.92
C LYS A 3 -57.87 -26.62 21.63
N LYS A 4 -57.40 -27.82 21.26
CA LYS A 4 -56.21 -28.45 21.84
C LYS A 4 -54.90 -27.86 21.31
N PHE A 5 -54.93 -27.20 20.15
CA PHE A 5 -53.79 -26.58 19.49
C PHE A 5 -54.20 -25.23 18.89
N THR A 6 -53.24 -24.30 18.79
CA THR A 6 -53.42 -23.02 18.11
C THR A 6 -53.69 -23.24 16.62
N GLU A 7 -54.70 -22.56 16.08
CA GLU A 7 -55.11 -22.68 14.68
C GLU A 7 -54.87 -21.35 13.97
N TYR A 8 -54.03 -21.37 12.92
CA TYR A 8 -53.71 -20.19 12.11
C TYR A 8 -54.52 -20.23 10.82
N LYS A 9 -55.31 -19.18 10.55
CA LYS A 9 -56.17 -19.09 9.35
C LYS A 9 -55.39 -18.75 8.07
N GLN A 10 -54.24 -18.11 8.20
CA GLN A 10 -53.35 -17.71 7.11
C GLN A 10 -51.89 -17.79 7.62
N LEU A 11 -50.98 -18.24 6.75
CA LEU A 11 -49.55 -18.28 7.04
C LEU A 11 -48.93 -16.90 6.76
N ASP A 12 -48.69 -16.12 7.80
CA ASP A 12 -47.96 -14.85 7.75
C ASP A 12 -46.63 -14.98 8.51
N LEU A 13 -45.55 -15.26 7.77
CA LEU A 13 -44.23 -15.47 8.36
C LEU A 13 -43.65 -14.19 8.99
N ALA A 14 -44.04 -13.01 8.50
CA ALA A 14 -43.54 -11.74 9.04
C ALA A 14 -44.18 -11.45 10.40
N ALA A 15 -45.50 -11.62 10.50
CA ALA A 15 -46.22 -11.49 11.77
C ALA A 15 -45.74 -12.52 12.80
N ILE A 16 -45.61 -13.80 12.40
CA ILE A 16 -45.10 -14.87 13.27
C ILE A 16 -43.68 -14.53 13.76
N ASN A 17 -42.80 -14.04 12.90
CA ASN A 17 -41.44 -13.68 13.30
C ASN A 17 -41.44 -12.55 14.35
N LEU A 18 -42.29 -11.53 14.19
CA LEU A 18 -42.42 -10.45 15.18
C LEU A 18 -42.95 -10.98 16.52
N GLU A 19 -43.99 -11.82 16.52
CA GLU A 19 -44.53 -12.44 17.73
C GLU A 19 -43.47 -13.28 18.47
N ILE A 20 -42.67 -14.06 17.74
CA ILE A 20 -41.59 -14.87 18.31
C ILE A 20 -40.45 -13.99 18.86
N GLN A 21 -40.11 -12.89 18.19
CA GLN A 21 -39.10 -11.96 18.68
C GLN A 21 -39.53 -11.28 19.98
N GLU A 22 -40.77 -10.82 20.05
CA GLU A 22 -41.35 -10.24 21.28
C GLU A 22 -41.32 -11.25 22.43
N LEU A 23 -41.67 -12.51 22.14
CA LEU A 23 -41.57 -13.60 23.11
C LEU A 23 -40.14 -13.79 23.60
N TRP A 24 -39.16 -13.88 22.68
CA TRP A 24 -37.76 -14.08 23.05
C TRP A 24 -37.22 -12.95 23.94
N LYS A 25 -37.60 -11.71 23.62
CA LYS A 25 -37.22 -10.51 24.38
C LYS A 25 -37.85 -10.51 25.77
N LYS A 26 -39.16 -10.76 25.87
CA LYS A 26 -39.87 -10.85 27.15
C LYS A 26 -39.28 -11.93 28.05
N GLU A 27 -38.93 -13.08 27.47
CA GLU A 27 -38.41 -14.21 28.22
C GLU A 27 -36.90 -14.16 28.46
N LYS A 28 -36.16 -13.20 27.88
CA LYS A 28 -34.69 -13.16 27.89
C LYS A 28 -34.09 -14.49 27.42
N THR A 29 -34.58 -14.97 26.28
CA THR A 29 -34.31 -16.34 25.81
C THR A 29 -32.83 -16.57 25.51
N PHE A 30 -32.14 -15.56 24.97
CA PHE A 30 -30.71 -15.67 24.69
C PHE A 30 -29.90 -15.78 25.98
N GLU A 31 -30.16 -14.92 26.95
CA GLU A 31 -29.49 -14.89 28.26
C GLU A 31 -29.75 -16.18 29.04
N LYS A 32 -31.01 -16.66 29.06
CA LYS A 32 -31.35 -17.96 29.65
C LYS A 32 -30.62 -19.12 28.95
N SER A 33 -30.39 -19.03 27.64
CA SER A 33 -29.64 -20.06 26.92
C SER A 33 -28.19 -20.18 27.40
N LEU A 34 -27.60 -19.08 27.85
CA LEU A 34 -26.27 -19.03 28.48
C LEU A 34 -26.33 -19.48 29.94
N GLU A 35 -27.28 -18.95 30.72
CA GLU A 35 -27.43 -19.22 32.16
C GLU A 35 -27.65 -20.72 32.43
N THR A 36 -28.55 -21.35 31.66
CA THR A 36 -28.83 -22.80 31.77
C THR A 36 -27.63 -23.69 31.43
N ARG A 37 -26.55 -23.11 30.89
CA ARG A 37 -25.32 -23.80 30.47
C ARG A 37 -24.08 -23.19 31.11
N LYS A 38 -24.22 -22.44 32.21
CA LYS A 38 -23.10 -21.72 32.84
C LYS A 38 -21.88 -22.61 33.15
N ASP A 39 -22.14 -23.88 33.51
CA ASP A 39 -21.14 -24.88 33.91
C ASP A 39 -20.74 -25.83 32.75
N ASN A 40 -21.31 -25.63 31.55
CA ASN A 40 -21.00 -26.45 30.38
C ASN A 40 -19.69 -25.99 29.72
N LYS A 41 -19.13 -26.87 28.87
CA LYS A 41 -17.94 -26.55 28.09
C LYS A 41 -18.20 -25.33 27.18
N ALA A 42 -17.29 -24.36 27.22
CA ALA A 42 -17.32 -23.20 26.36
C ALA A 42 -17.00 -23.57 24.90
N PHE A 43 -17.73 -22.98 23.96
CA PHE A 43 -17.39 -22.89 22.56
C PHE A 43 -17.15 -21.42 22.24
N ILE A 44 -15.87 -21.07 22.03
CA ILE A 44 -15.46 -19.70 21.80
C ILE A 44 -15.78 -19.30 20.36
N PHE A 45 -16.52 -18.22 20.21
CA PHE A 45 -16.91 -17.64 18.94
C PHE A 45 -16.42 -16.20 18.87
N PHE A 46 -15.76 -15.85 17.77
CA PHE A 46 -15.35 -14.47 17.49
C PHE A 46 -16.17 -13.88 16.35
N GLU A 47 -16.79 -12.74 16.61
CA GLU A 47 -17.44 -11.92 15.61
C GLU A 47 -16.40 -10.96 15.01
N GLY A 48 -16.10 -11.10 13.73
CA GLY A 48 -15.31 -10.08 13.03
C GLY A 48 -16.05 -8.73 13.07
N PRO A 49 -15.42 -7.64 13.55
CA PRO A 49 -16.11 -6.37 13.79
C PRO A 49 -16.46 -5.68 12.45
N PRO A 50 -17.74 -5.37 12.17
CA PRO A 50 -18.07 -4.49 11.06
C PRO A 50 -17.72 -3.03 11.38
N SER A 51 -17.53 -2.22 10.34
CA SER A 51 -17.49 -0.76 10.49
C SER A 51 -18.91 -0.20 10.59
N ALA A 52 -19.18 0.61 11.61
CA ALA A 52 -20.50 1.21 11.86
C ALA A 52 -20.77 2.53 11.10
N ASN A 53 -19.83 2.96 10.25
CA ASN A 53 -19.96 4.18 9.44
C ASN A 53 -20.77 4.01 8.14
N GLY A 54 -21.27 2.80 7.86
CA GLY A 54 -22.09 2.50 6.67
C GLY A 54 -23.34 1.68 7.01
N THR A 55 -24.32 1.70 6.10
CA THR A 55 -25.54 0.90 6.23
C THR A 55 -25.24 -0.59 6.02
N PRO A 56 -25.93 -1.50 6.73
CA PRO A 56 -25.73 -2.92 6.52
C PRO A 56 -26.30 -3.38 5.16
N GLY A 57 -25.50 -4.11 4.37
CA GLY A 57 -25.94 -4.77 3.13
C GLY A 57 -26.24 -6.27 3.27
N ILE A 58 -26.69 -6.89 2.17
CA ILE A 58 -27.07 -8.31 2.10
C ILE A 58 -25.94 -9.28 2.49
N HIS A 59 -24.69 -8.91 2.22
CA HIS A 59 -23.52 -9.70 2.59
C HIS A 59 -23.37 -9.84 4.11
N HIS A 60 -23.78 -8.83 4.89
CA HIS A 60 -23.81 -8.91 6.35
C HIS A 60 -24.88 -9.88 6.84
N VAL A 61 -26.06 -9.87 6.22
CA VAL A 61 -27.14 -10.82 6.54
C VAL A 61 -26.67 -12.26 6.28
N MET A 62 -26.04 -12.51 5.14
CA MET A 62 -25.51 -13.83 4.79
C MET A 62 -24.45 -14.30 5.81
N ALA A 63 -23.48 -13.44 6.13
CA ALA A 63 -22.42 -13.78 7.08
C ALA A 63 -23.00 -14.08 8.48
N ARG A 64 -23.90 -13.22 8.98
CA ARG A 64 -24.52 -13.38 10.30
C ARG A 64 -25.43 -14.60 10.39
N ALA A 65 -26.17 -14.93 9.33
CA ALA A 65 -26.99 -16.13 9.30
C ALA A 65 -26.16 -17.41 9.48
N ILE A 66 -25.02 -17.52 8.79
CA ILE A 66 -24.11 -18.67 8.92
C ILE A 66 -23.55 -18.76 10.35
N LYS A 67 -23.09 -17.63 10.88
CA LYS A 67 -22.52 -17.55 12.24
C LYS A 67 -23.54 -17.94 13.31
N ASP A 68 -24.77 -17.44 13.20
CA ASP A 68 -25.84 -17.74 14.15
C ASP A 68 -26.23 -19.21 14.12
N VAL A 69 -26.38 -19.80 12.94
CA VAL A 69 -26.72 -21.22 12.78
C VAL A 69 -25.70 -22.10 13.49
N VAL A 70 -24.40 -21.83 13.30
CA VAL A 70 -23.32 -22.58 13.99
C VAL A 70 -23.41 -22.40 15.50
N CYS A 71 -23.58 -21.17 15.98
CA CYS A 71 -23.64 -20.88 17.41
C CYS A 71 -24.87 -21.52 18.08
N ARG A 72 -26.04 -21.48 17.43
CA ARG A 72 -27.26 -22.15 17.90
C ARG A 72 -27.08 -23.66 17.92
N TYR A 73 -26.53 -24.26 16.87
CA TYR A 73 -26.22 -25.68 16.83
C TYR A 73 -25.29 -26.11 17.99
N LYS A 74 -24.25 -25.33 18.27
CA LYS A 74 -23.35 -25.57 19.42
C LYS A 74 -24.07 -25.45 20.75
N THR A 75 -24.95 -24.46 20.90
CA THR A 75 -25.79 -24.31 22.08
C THR A 75 -26.71 -25.52 22.29
N LEU A 76 -27.32 -26.04 21.22
CA LEU A 76 -28.19 -27.22 21.25
C LEU A 76 -27.43 -28.52 21.52
N THR A 77 -26.14 -28.57 21.20
CA THR A 77 -25.24 -29.70 21.52
C THR A 77 -24.52 -29.53 22.86
N SER A 78 -25.17 -28.81 23.78
CA SER A 78 -24.76 -28.63 25.18
C SER A 78 -23.52 -27.77 25.42
N TYR A 79 -23.07 -26.95 24.46
CA TYR A 79 -22.00 -25.97 24.72
C TYR A 79 -22.55 -24.65 25.25
N ARG A 80 -21.79 -23.99 26.12
CA ARG A 80 -21.96 -22.56 26.40
C ARG A 80 -21.32 -21.75 25.28
N VAL A 81 -22.07 -20.85 24.66
CA VAL A 81 -21.61 -20.07 23.51
C VAL A 81 -21.82 -18.59 23.79
N ASP A 82 -20.87 -17.97 24.48
CA ASP A 82 -20.86 -16.51 24.67
C ASP A 82 -20.62 -15.82 23.32
N ARG A 83 -21.42 -14.77 23.02
CA ARG A 83 -21.40 -14.08 21.72
C ARG A 83 -21.41 -12.60 21.97
N LYS A 84 -20.33 -11.92 21.61
CA LYS A 84 -20.14 -10.49 21.83
C LYS A 84 -19.96 -9.79 20.48
N ALA A 85 -20.71 -8.73 20.24
CA ALA A 85 -20.53 -7.90 19.07
C ALA A 85 -19.31 -6.99 19.24
N GLY A 86 -18.88 -6.36 18.16
CA GLY A 86 -17.96 -5.24 18.24
C GLY A 86 -17.90 -4.44 16.97
N TRP A 87 -17.19 -3.32 17.04
CA TRP A 87 -17.15 -2.31 16.01
C TRP A 87 -15.72 -1.96 15.63
N ASP A 88 -15.44 -1.99 14.33
CA ASP A 88 -14.18 -1.51 13.78
C ASP A 88 -14.33 -0.03 13.46
N THR A 89 -13.70 0.81 14.27
CA THR A 89 -13.97 2.23 14.31
C THR A 89 -12.81 3.10 13.85
N HIS A 90 -11.72 2.52 13.39
CA HIS A 90 -10.50 3.24 13.02
C HIS A 90 -10.19 3.22 11.52
N GLY A 91 -9.21 4.03 11.16
CA GLY A 91 -8.53 3.94 9.88
C GLY A 91 -9.22 4.64 8.72
N LEU A 92 -8.63 4.40 7.54
CA LEU A 92 -8.97 5.07 6.29
C LEU A 92 -10.47 5.08 5.91
N PRO A 93 -11.27 4.02 6.17
CA PRO A 93 -12.69 4.02 5.79
C PRO A 93 -13.50 5.12 6.48
N VAL A 94 -13.22 5.38 7.75
CA VAL A 94 -13.90 6.43 8.53
C VAL A 94 -13.39 7.80 8.09
N GLU A 95 -12.08 7.95 7.99
CA GLU A 95 -11.45 9.21 7.61
C GLU A 95 -11.89 9.72 6.24
N LEU A 96 -11.93 8.86 5.20
CA LEU A 96 -12.37 9.26 3.86
C LEU A 96 -13.85 9.66 3.83
N SER A 97 -14.69 9.00 4.62
CA SER A 97 -16.10 9.38 4.74
C SER A 97 -16.24 10.78 5.35
N VAL A 98 -15.47 11.07 6.41
CA VAL A 98 -15.45 12.38 7.07
C VAL A 98 -14.87 13.46 6.16
N GLU A 99 -13.75 13.19 5.49
CA GLU A 99 -13.13 14.09 4.52
C GLU A 99 -14.12 14.50 3.42
N LYS A 100 -14.85 13.52 2.86
CA LYS A 100 -15.89 13.77 1.86
C LYS A 100 -17.03 14.61 2.41
N THR A 101 -17.52 14.32 3.62
CA THR A 101 -18.60 15.09 4.25
C THR A 101 -18.19 16.54 4.54
N LEU A 102 -16.94 16.76 4.92
CA LEU A 102 -16.41 18.09 5.21
C LEU A 102 -15.92 18.83 3.95
N GLY A 103 -15.81 18.16 2.81
CA GLY A 103 -15.26 18.75 1.58
C GLY A 103 -13.78 19.10 1.70
N ILE A 104 -13.02 18.33 2.49
CA ILE A 104 -11.59 18.54 2.72
C ILE A 104 -10.78 17.36 2.22
N THR A 105 -9.46 17.56 2.13
CA THR A 105 -8.48 16.49 1.90
C THR A 105 -7.57 16.35 3.12
N LYS A 106 -6.76 15.30 3.15
CA LYS A 106 -5.71 15.12 4.15
C LYS A 106 -4.86 16.38 4.39
N GLU A 107 -4.53 17.12 3.32
CA GLU A 107 -3.66 18.31 3.37
C GLU A 107 -4.27 19.50 4.13
N ASN A 108 -5.58 19.49 4.35
CA ASN A 108 -6.30 20.50 5.11
C ASN A 108 -6.21 20.27 6.63
N ILE A 109 -5.94 19.04 7.06
CA ILE A 109 -5.92 18.64 8.48
C ILE A 109 -4.64 19.16 9.14
N GLY A 110 -4.80 19.92 10.21
CA GLY A 110 -3.73 20.68 10.87
C GLY A 110 -3.51 22.09 10.29
N LYS A 111 -4.18 22.46 9.19
CA LYS A 111 -4.10 23.80 8.57
C LYS A 111 -5.42 24.55 8.69
N THR A 112 -6.50 24.01 8.14
CA THR A 112 -7.84 24.64 8.13
C THR A 112 -8.79 24.02 9.16
N ILE A 113 -8.54 22.79 9.57
CA ILE A 113 -9.23 22.10 10.68
C ILE A 113 -8.17 21.54 11.63
N SER A 114 -8.39 21.63 12.94
CA SER A 114 -7.45 21.03 13.90
C SER A 114 -7.54 19.51 13.90
N VAL A 115 -6.45 18.80 14.24
CA VAL A 115 -6.46 17.33 14.37
C VAL A 115 -7.49 16.88 15.40
N LYS A 116 -7.65 17.63 16.50
CA LYS A 116 -8.63 17.34 17.56
C LYS A 116 -10.06 17.43 17.06
N GLU A 117 -10.39 18.50 16.34
CA GLU A 117 -11.73 18.69 15.76
C GLU A 117 -12.05 17.62 14.70
N TYR A 118 -11.07 17.28 13.87
CA TYR A 118 -11.19 16.21 12.88
C TYR A 118 -11.44 14.84 13.53
N ASN A 119 -10.64 14.46 14.53
CA ASN A 119 -10.79 13.18 15.23
C ASN A 119 -12.09 13.10 16.04
N ASN A 120 -12.55 14.21 16.64
CA ASN A 120 -13.87 14.29 17.27
C ASN A 120 -15.00 14.08 16.26
N THR A 121 -14.84 14.53 15.01
CA THR A 121 -15.80 14.30 13.94
C THR A 121 -15.80 12.82 13.52
N CYS A 122 -14.62 12.21 13.37
CA CYS A 122 -14.48 10.77 13.10
C CYS A 122 -15.16 9.90 14.18
N ARG A 123 -14.92 10.22 15.45
CA ARG A 123 -15.53 9.54 16.61
C ARG A 123 -17.06 9.60 16.60
N LYS A 124 -17.65 10.69 16.11
CA LYS A 124 -19.11 10.84 15.99
C LYS A 124 -19.66 10.09 14.79
N GLU A 125 -19.04 10.26 13.61
CA GLU A 125 -19.54 9.66 12.36
C GLU A 125 -19.45 8.12 12.38
N VAL A 126 -18.47 7.55 13.09
CA VAL A 126 -18.30 6.10 13.11
C VAL A 126 -19.44 5.35 13.81
N MET A 127 -20.18 6.01 14.71
CA MET A 127 -21.31 5.41 15.42
C MET A 127 -22.66 5.66 14.74
N LYS A 128 -22.68 6.40 13.63
CA LYS A 128 -23.89 6.94 12.98
C LYS A 128 -24.94 5.92 12.60
N TYR A 129 -24.54 4.71 12.18
CA TYR A 129 -25.48 3.68 11.73
C TYR A 129 -25.67 2.55 12.73
N THR A 130 -25.14 2.65 13.95
CA THR A 130 -25.24 1.59 14.97
C THR A 130 -26.69 1.17 15.24
N ASP A 131 -27.61 2.13 15.41
CA ASP A 131 -29.06 1.86 15.58
C ASP A 131 -29.65 1.02 14.44
N LEU A 132 -29.25 1.29 13.19
CA LEU A 132 -29.73 0.55 12.02
C LEU A 132 -29.19 -0.88 12.02
N TRP A 133 -27.95 -1.06 12.44
CA TRP A 133 -27.35 -2.37 12.60
C TRP A 133 -27.95 -3.18 13.75
N GLU A 134 -28.24 -2.54 14.88
CA GLU A 134 -28.94 -3.16 16.01
C GLU A 134 -30.33 -3.63 15.59
N LYS A 135 -31.09 -2.76 14.92
CA LYS A 135 -32.40 -3.10 14.37
C LYS A 135 -32.33 -4.29 13.42
N LEU A 136 -31.35 -4.32 12.50
CA LEU A 136 -31.19 -5.46 11.59
C LEU A 136 -30.83 -6.74 12.35
N THR A 137 -29.94 -6.66 13.35
CA THR A 137 -29.53 -7.78 14.21
C THR A 137 -30.75 -8.41 14.89
N GLU A 138 -31.61 -7.58 15.49
CA GLU A 138 -32.85 -7.99 16.14
C GLU A 138 -33.82 -8.60 15.11
N GLN A 139 -34.07 -7.91 13.99
CA GLN A 139 -35.00 -8.34 12.95
C GLN A 139 -34.64 -9.68 12.32
N MET A 140 -33.35 -9.98 12.15
CA MET A 140 -32.90 -11.26 11.60
C MET A 140 -32.80 -12.37 12.65
N GLY A 141 -33.04 -12.07 13.93
CA GLY A 141 -32.93 -13.02 15.03
C GLY A 141 -31.50 -13.45 15.34
N TYR A 142 -30.50 -12.62 15.02
CA TYR A 142 -29.10 -12.95 15.32
C TYR A 142 -28.82 -12.69 16.81
N TRP A 143 -28.71 -13.76 17.61
CA TRP A 143 -28.44 -13.62 19.05
C TRP A 143 -26.96 -13.31 19.28
N VAL A 144 -26.68 -12.09 19.73
CA VAL A 144 -25.36 -11.57 20.09
C VAL A 144 -25.53 -10.42 21.10
N ASP A 145 -24.61 -10.28 22.04
CA ASP A 145 -24.58 -9.14 22.97
C ASP A 145 -24.21 -7.86 22.22
N MET A 146 -25.21 -6.99 22.07
CA MET A 146 -25.10 -5.63 21.52
C MET A 146 -25.09 -4.55 22.61
N GLU A 147 -25.32 -4.90 23.88
CA GLU A 147 -25.32 -3.94 24.99
C GLU A 147 -23.89 -3.60 25.42
N ASN A 148 -22.98 -4.58 25.36
CA ASN A 148 -21.58 -4.43 25.73
C ASN A 148 -20.64 -4.75 24.55
N PRO A 149 -20.75 -4.09 23.38
CA PRO A 149 -19.86 -4.38 22.26
C PRO A 149 -18.43 -3.94 22.60
N TYR A 150 -17.43 -4.65 22.08
CA TYR A 150 -16.06 -4.11 22.08
C TYR A 150 -15.93 -3.06 20.97
N ILE A 151 -15.10 -2.04 21.18
CA ILE A 151 -14.94 -0.92 20.25
C ILE A 151 -13.46 -0.60 20.12
N THR A 152 -12.95 -0.56 18.90
CA THR A 152 -11.49 -0.40 18.67
C THR A 152 -10.94 0.95 19.11
N TYR A 153 -11.74 2.01 19.15
CA TYR A 153 -11.33 3.31 19.69
C TYR A 153 -11.32 3.36 21.23
N ASP A 154 -11.78 2.32 21.94
CA ASP A 154 -11.78 2.35 23.40
C ASP A 154 -10.32 2.34 23.89
N ASN A 155 -9.96 3.23 24.82
CA ASN A 155 -8.59 3.33 25.33
C ASN A 155 -8.10 2.00 25.95
N ARG A 156 -8.99 1.15 26.46
CA ARG A 156 -8.64 -0.19 27.00
C ARG A 156 -8.27 -1.16 25.87
N TYR A 157 -8.97 -1.07 24.74
CA TYR A 157 -8.65 -1.82 23.53
C TYR A 157 -7.29 -1.37 22.97
N ILE A 158 -7.09 -0.06 22.85
CA ILE A 158 -5.83 0.54 22.40
C ILE A 158 -4.65 0.14 23.29
N GLU A 159 -4.83 0.15 24.62
CA GLU A 159 -3.76 -0.28 25.53
C GLU A 159 -3.37 -1.75 25.30
N THR A 160 -4.34 -2.63 25.03
CA THR A 160 -4.03 -4.02 24.68
C THR A 160 -3.27 -4.11 23.35
N VAL A 161 -3.65 -3.30 22.37
CA VAL A 161 -2.91 -3.20 21.10
C VAL A 161 -1.48 -2.72 21.34
N TRP A 162 -1.26 -1.71 22.19
CA TRP A 162 0.07 -1.24 22.58
C TRP A 162 0.89 -2.32 23.26
N TYR A 163 0.29 -3.12 24.15
CA TYR A 163 0.94 -4.27 24.76
C TYR A 163 1.44 -5.27 23.69
N LEU A 164 0.60 -5.59 22.70
CA LEU A 164 0.99 -6.50 21.61
C LEU A 164 2.12 -5.92 20.75
N LEU A 165 2.07 -4.62 20.44
CA LEU A 165 3.14 -3.92 19.73
C LEU A 165 4.46 -3.92 20.52
N LYS A 166 4.39 -3.68 21.83
CA LYS A 166 5.57 -3.80 22.72
C LYS A 166 6.14 -5.22 22.68
N LYS A 167 5.31 -6.27 22.69
CA LYS A 167 5.79 -7.65 22.55
C LYS A 167 6.48 -7.93 21.22
N LEU A 168 6.03 -7.32 20.12
CA LEU A 168 6.72 -7.41 18.84
C LEU A 168 8.04 -6.64 18.85
N PHE A 169 8.05 -5.45 19.45
CA PHE A 169 9.23 -4.61 19.61
C PHE A 169 10.31 -5.30 20.46
N ASP A 170 9.96 -5.82 21.63
CA ASP A 170 10.87 -6.53 22.53
C ASP A 170 11.49 -7.79 21.89
N LYS A 171 10.78 -8.40 20.92
CA LYS A 171 11.24 -9.55 20.14
C LYS A 171 12.05 -9.16 18.89
N ASN A 172 12.32 -7.87 18.68
CA ASN A 172 12.96 -7.33 17.46
C ASN A 172 12.20 -7.66 16.16
N LEU A 173 10.89 -7.88 16.24
CA LEU A 173 10.03 -8.13 15.09
C LEU A 173 9.39 -6.84 14.54
N LEU A 174 9.51 -5.71 15.24
CA LEU A 174 9.02 -4.40 14.81
C LEU A 174 10.21 -3.50 14.49
N TYR A 175 10.34 -3.04 13.25
CA TYR A 175 11.48 -2.22 12.81
C TYR A 175 11.05 -1.08 11.88
N LYS A 176 11.84 0.00 11.84
CA LYS A 176 11.67 1.12 10.90
C LYS A 176 12.59 0.92 9.70
N GLY A 177 12.07 1.08 8.49
CA GLY A 177 12.84 0.95 7.26
C GLY A 177 12.40 1.94 6.19
N TYR A 178 13.36 2.40 5.38
CA TYR A 178 13.12 3.18 4.18
C TYR A 178 13.07 2.22 2.98
N THR A 179 11.88 1.97 2.44
CA THR A 179 11.68 0.99 1.36
C THR A 179 10.68 1.48 0.33
N ILE A 180 10.71 0.91 -0.87
CA ILE A 180 9.70 1.15 -1.89
C ILE A 180 8.46 0.36 -1.52
N GLN A 181 7.35 1.07 -1.31
CA GLN A 181 6.09 0.50 -0.84
C GLN A 181 4.93 0.99 -1.71
N PRO A 182 3.84 0.22 -1.80
CA PRO A 182 2.61 0.71 -2.41
C PRO A 182 2.10 1.94 -1.67
N TYR A 183 1.84 3.01 -2.42
CA TYR A 183 1.38 4.28 -1.90
C TYR A 183 0.18 4.77 -2.69
N SER A 184 -0.85 5.24 -2.01
CA SER A 184 -2.02 5.85 -2.64
C SER A 184 -1.92 7.37 -2.52
N PRO A 185 -1.61 8.11 -3.59
CA PRO A 185 -1.60 9.57 -3.56
C PRO A 185 -2.95 10.16 -3.14
N ALA A 186 -4.05 9.56 -3.62
CA ALA A 186 -5.40 9.97 -3.27
C ALA A 186 -5.73 9.77 -1.78
N ALA A 187 -5.20 8.72 -1.14
CA ALA A 187 -5.37 8.50 0.30
C ALA A 187 -4.26 9.14 1.15
N GLY A 188 -3.15 9.55 0.55
CA GLY A 188 -2.00 10.13 1.21
C GLY A 188 -1.27 9.18 2.17
N THR A 189 -1.30 7.87 1.94
CA THR A 189 -0.66 6.87 2.83
C THR A 189 -0.17 5.64 2.09
N GLY A 190 0.82 4.96 2.68
CA GLY A 190 1.23 3.63 2.28
C GLY A 190 0.16 2.58 2.53
N LEU A 191 0.19 1.52 1.73
CA LEU A 191 -0.71 0.38 1.80
C LEU A 191 0.09 -0.92 1.95
N SER A 192 -0.51 -1.90 2.61
CA SER A 192 0.02 -3.24 2.79
C SER A 192 -0.33 -4.17 1.62
N THR A 193 0.37 -5.30 1.50
CA THR A 193 0.11 -6.26 0.41
C THR A 193 -1.26 -6.91 0.48
N HIS A 194 -1.78 -7.19 1.68
CA HIS A 194 -3.15 -7.71 1.85
C HIS A 194 -4.24 -6.66 1.56
N GLU A 195 -3.95 -5.36 1.65
CA GLU A 195 -4.85 -4.33 1.13
C GLU A 195 -4.89 -4.34 -0.40
N LEU A 196 -3.74 -4.55 -1.07
CA LEU A 196 -3.70 -4.68 -2.53
C LEU A 196 -4.33 -5.98 -3.04
N ASN A 197 -4.32 -7.04 -2.24
CA ASN A 197 -4.94 -8.32 -2.59
C ASN A 197 -6.44 -8.39 -2.31
N GLN A 198 -7.07 -7.27 -1.89
CA GLN A 198 -8.52 -7.21 -1.76
C GLN A 198 -9.19 -7.35 -3.13
N PRO A 199 -10.36 -8.01 -3.21
CA PRO A 199 -11.11 -8.13 -4.46
C PRO A 199 -11.35 -6.76 -5.12
N GLY A 200 -11.07 -6.66 -6.42
CA GLY A 200 -11.27 -5.43 -7.18
C GLY A 200 -10.12 -4.41 -7.13
N CYS A 201 -9.06 -4.64 -6.35
CA CYS A 201 -7.90 -3.73 -6.34
C CYS A 201 -7.05 -3.86 -7.61
N TYR A 202 -6.85 -5.09 -8.08
CA TYR A 202 -6.19 -5.39 -9.34
C TYR A 202 -7.22 -5.26 -10.48
N LYS A 203 -7.03 -4.27 -11.35
CA LYS A 203 -7.96 -3.94 -12.46
C LYS A 203 -7.20 -3.91 -13.77
N ASP A 204 -7.85 -4.38 -14.83
CA ASP A 204 -7.29 -4.22 -16.17
C ASP A 204 -7.40 -2.75 -16.59
N VAL A 205 -6.26 -2.15 -16.92
CA VAL A 205 -6.14 -0.76 -17.38
C VAL A 205 -5.47 -0.73 -18.74
N LYS A 206 -5.77 0.31 -19.51
CA LYS A 206 -5.23 0.52 -20.86
C LYS A 206 -4.23 1.67 -20.85
N ASP A 207 -2.98 1.37 -20.54
CA ASP A 207 -1.90 2.35 -20.45
C ASP A 207 -1.20 2.57 -21.81
N THR A 208 -0.58 3.74 -21.96
CA THR A 208 0.35 4.01 -23.06
C THR A 208 1.71 3.42 -22.70
N THR A 209 2.21 2.51 -23.53
CA THR A 209 3.54 1.93 -23.36
C THR A 209 4.51 2.55 -24.34
N ILE A 210 5.79 2.50 -23.99
CA ILE A 210 6.88 2.93 -24.86
C ILE A 210 8.02 1.91 -24.83
N VAL A 211 8.58 1.64 -26.00
CA VAL A 211 9.91 1.07 -26.16
C VAL A 211 10.86 2.24 -26.40
N ALA A 212 11.61 2.61 -25.37
CA ALA A 212 12.57 3.70 -25.41
C ALA A 212 13.93 3.23 -25.93
N LEU A 213 14.62 4.13 -26.63
CA LEU A 213 15.94 3.94 -27.22
C LEU A 213 16.99 4.65 -26.35
N PHE A 214 17.85 3.87 -25.70
CA PHE A 214 18.95 4.38 -24.89
C PHE A 214 20.25 4.33 -25.70
N SER A 215 20.78 5.49 -26.10
CA SER A 215 22.01 5.62 -26.90
C SER A 215 23.23 5.13 -26.13
N VAL A 216 23.97 4.18 -26.69
CA VAL A 216 25.21 3.67 -26.07
C VAL A 216 26.35 4.67 -26.27
N ILE A 217 27.07 4.97 -25.19
CA ILE A 217 28.28 5.80 -25.26
C ILE A 217 29.45 4.92 -25.70
N ARG A 218 30.04 5.24 -26.85
CA ARG A 218 31.22 4.54 -27.38
C ARG A 218 32.46 4.84 -26.53
N ASN A 219 33.02 3.82 -25.89
CA ASN A 219 34.24 3.87 -25.08
C ASN A 219 35.02 2.55 -25.18
N GLU A 220 36.13 2.42 -24.45
CA GLU A 220 37.01 1.23 -24.47
C GLU A 220 36.24 -0.09 -24.21
N PHE A 221 35.26 -0.08 -23.29
CA PHE A 221 34.47 -1.28 -22.98
C PHE A 221 33.47 -1.60 -24.09
N SER A 222 32.79 -0.58 -24.62
CA SER A 222 31.69 -0.77 -25.55
C SER A 222 32.13 -0.88 -27.01
N GLU A 223 33.37 -0.53 -27.34
CA GLU A 223 33.92 -0.49 -28.71
C GLU A 223 33.61 -1.77 -29.50
N LYS A 224 33.74 -2.92 -28.84
CA LYS A 224 33.46 -4.24 -29.42
C LYS A 224 32.01 -4.45 -29.91
N PHE A 225 31.06 -3.60 -29.52
CA PHE A 225 29.67 -3.67 -29.96
C PHE A 225 29.39 -2.82 -31.20
N PHE A 226 30.30 -1.92 -31.57
CA PHE A 226 30.20 -1.05 -32.74
C PHE A 226 30.90 -1.69 -33.94
N SER A 227 30.21 -1.78 -35.06
CA SER A 227 30.73 -2.34 -36.32
C SER A 227 31.16 -1.25 -37.30
N LYS A 228 30.69 0.00 -37.11
CA LYS A 228 30.99 1.16 -37.97
C LYS A 228 31.36 2.37 -37.12
N GLU A 229 32.08 3.32 -37.71
CA GLU A 229 32.59 4.52 -37.01
C GLU A 229 31.44 5.42 -36.51
N ASN A 230 30.45 5.69 -37.35
CA ASN A 230 29.29 6.54 -37.04
C ASN A 230 28.02 5.73 -36.76
N GLU A 231 28.15 4.56 -36.14
CA GLU A 231 27.00 3.72 -35.82
C GLU A 231 26.23 4.26 -34.61
N ASN A 232 24.92 4.45 -34.79
CA ASN A 232 24.03 4.83 -33.70
C ASN A 232 23.47 3.57 -33.03
N LEU A 233 24.14 3.09 -31.99
CA LEU A 233 23.79 1.89 -31.24
C LEU A 233 22.90 2.23 -30.03
N HIS A 234 21.75 1.56 -29.95
CA HIS A 234 20.76 1.75 -28.90
C HIS A 234 20.48 0.47 -28.12
N ILE A 235 19.98 0.64 -26.90
CA ILE A 235 19.43 -0.45 -26.09
C ILE A 235 17.93 -0.22 -25.94
N LEU A 236 17.12 -1.25 -26.24
CA LEU A 236 15.66 -1.15 -26.20
C LEU A 236 15.18 -1.54 -24.81
N ALA A 237 14.58 -0.62 -24.07
CA ALA A 237 13.85 -0.95 -22.86
C ALA A 237 12.37 -0.59 -23.00
N TRP A 238 11.51 -1.49 -22.55
CA TRP A 238 10.06 -1.32 -22.58
C TRP A 238 9.52 -0.95 -21.20
N THR A 239 8.51 -0.09 -21.16
CA THR A 239 7.79 0.25 -19.93
C THR A 239 6.31 0.54 -20.18
N THR A 240 5.49 0.18 -19.20
CA THR A 240 4.07 0.57 -19.08
C THR A 240 3.88 1.85 -18.28
N THR A 241 4.96 2.41 -17.71
CA THR A 241 4.92 3.62 -16.88
C THR A 241 5.90 4.69 -17.39
N PRO A 242 5.66 5.30 -18.56
CA PRO A 242 6.53 6.34 -19.11
C PRO A 242 6.92 7.46 -18.12
N TRP A 243 6.03 7.83 -17.20
CA TRP A 243 6.29 8.81 -16.13
C TRP A 243 7.47 8.47 -15.21
N THR A 244 7.93 7.22 -15.17
CA THR A 244 9.10 6.80 -14.37
C THR A 244 10.42 6.94 -15.13
N LEU A 245 10.41 7.08 -16.46
CA LEU A 245 11.61 7.24 -17.30
C LEU A 245 12.51 8.42 -16.89
N PRO A 246 11.99 9.59 -16.46
CA PRO A 246 12.81 10.68 -15.94
C PRO A 246 13.62 10.32 -14.69
N SER A 247 13.25 9.24 -13.98
CA SER A 247 13.97 8.72 -12.80
C SER A 247 14.83 7.49 -13.12
N ASN A 248 15.02 7.18 -14.40
CA ASN A 248 15.91 6.11 -14.81
C ASN A 248 17.37 6.40 -14.41
N THR A 249 18.08 5.37 -13.93
CA THR A 249 19.51 5.45 -13.58
C THR A 249 20.32 4.23 -14.01
N ALA A 250 19.68 3.15 -14.45
CA ALA A 250 20.34 1.99 -15.06
C ALA A 250 19.40 1.25 -16.01
N LEU A 251 19.93 0.29 -16.76
CA LEU A 251 19.14 -0.75 -17.43
C LEU A 251 19.57 -2.12 -16.89
N ALA A 252 18.63 -3.04 -16.72
CA ALA A 252 18.93 -4.40 -16.28
C ALA A 252 18.76 -5.43 -17.38
N VAL A 253 19.70 -6.37 -17.44
CA VAL A 253 19.69 -7.55 -18.32
C VAL A 253 19.82 -8.82 -17.49
N GLY A 254 19.17 -9.90 -17.93
CA GLY A 254 19.35 -11.21 -17.33
C GLY A 254 20.71 -11.80 -17.72
N PRO A 255 21.60 -12.17 -16.78
CA PRO A 255 22.98 -12.53 -17.10
C PRO A 255 23.10 -13.76 -18.02
N GLU A 256 22.17 -14.71 -17.90
CA GLU A 256 22.14 -15.93 -18.73
C GLU A 256 21.26 -15.80 -19.98
N ILE A 257 20.52 -14.68 -20.14
CA ILE A 257 19.66 -14.44 -21.29
C ILE A 257 20.52 -14.11 -22.51
N LYS A 258 20.08 -14.55 -23.70
CA LYS A 258 20.73 -14.22 -24.98
C LYS A 258 20.12 -12.96 -25.58
N TYR A 259 20.99 -12.09 -26.05
CA TYR A 259 20.67 -10.81 -26.67
C TYR A 259 21.27 -10.75 -28.06
N VAL A 260 20.64 -9.99 -28.95
CA VAL A 260 21.12 -9.81 -30.32
C VAL A 260 21.23 -8.34 -30.67
N LYS A 261 22.26 -8.00 -31.45
CA LYS A 261 22.37 -6.72 -32.15
C LYS A 261 21.67 -6.83 -33.50
N ILE A 262 20.73 -5.92 -33.74
CA ILE A 262 19.95 -5.82 -34.97
C ILE A 262 20.23 -4.47 -35.62
N ASN A 263 20.58 -4.48 -36.90
CA ASN A 263 20.61 -3.29 -37.74
C ASN A 263 19.22 -3.11 -38.37
N THR A 264 18.67 -1.89 -38.32
CA THR A 264 17.35 -1.55 -38.89
C THR A 264 17.20 -0.02 -39.03
N PHE A 265 15.96 0.47 -39.12
CA PHE A 265 15.63 1.88 -39.14
C PHE A 265 14.67 2.23 -38.00
N ASN A 266 14.71 3.45 -37.49
CA ASN A 266 13.71 3.95 -36.56
C ASN A 266 12.35 4.03 -37.28
N PRO A 267 11.28 3.38 -36.78
CA PRO A 267 9.97 3.39 -37.44
C PRO A 267 9.32 4.78 -37.58
N TYR A 268 9.74 5.76 -36.79
CA TYR A 268 9.19 7.11 -36.77
C TYR A 268 9.99 8.11 -37.60
N SER A 269 11.32 8.13 -37.48
CA SER A 269 12.16 9.08 -38.23
C SER A 269 12.71 8.50 -39.54
N GLY A 270 12.78 7.18 -39.66
CA GLY A 270 13.42 6.50 -40.80
C GLY A 270 14.95 6.52 -40.73
N ASN A 271 15.54 7.00 -39.64
CA ASN A 271 16.99 7.03 -39.47
C ASN A 271 17.55 5.62 -39.28
N PRO A 272 18.71 5.28 -39.89
CA PRO A 272 19.37 4.00 -39.67
C PRO A 272 19.87 3.89 -38.22
N ILE A 273 19.55 2.78 -37.57
CA ILE A 273 19.90 2.52 -36.17
C ILE A 273 20.34 1.07 -35.98
N SER A 274 21.14 0.86 -34.96
CA SER A 274 21.53 -0.47 -34.48
C SER A 274 21.00 -0.64 -33.07
N LEU A 275 20.54 -1.84 -32.71
CA LEU A 275 19.82 -2.02 -31.47
C LEU A 275 20.03 -3.37 -30.81
N ILE A 276 20.11 -3.35 -29.48
CA ILE A 276 20.23 -4.54 -28.64
C ILE A 276 18.86 -4.89 -28.04
N VAL A 277 18.44 -6.14 -28.23
CA VAL A 277 17.17 -6.70 -27.73
C VAL A 277 17.35 -8.17 -27.37
N CYS A 278 16.51 -8.69 -26.46
CA CYS A 278 16.50 -10.12 -26.16
C CYS A 278 16.15 -10.94 -27.42
N LYS A 279 16.90 -12.02 -27.66
CA LYS A 279 16.74 -12.89 -28.82
C LYS A 279 15.32 -13.46 -28.93
N ASP A 280 14.75 -13.87 -27.81
CA ASP A 280 13.41 -14.45 -27.75
C ASP A 280 12.30 -13.42 -28.00
N ARG A 281 12.63 -12.12 -27.90
CA ARG A 281 11.70 -11.00 -28.14
C ARG A 281 11.78 -10.43 -29.56
N VAL A 282 12.68 -10.92 -30.41
CA VAL A 282 12.86 -10.38 -31.77
C VAL A 282 11.56 -10.43 -32.58
N SER A 283 10.84 -11.57 -32.55
CA SER A 283 9.59 -11.74 -33.31
C SER A 283 8.46 -10.82 -32.85
N ALA A 284 8.51 -10.29 -31.62
CA ALA A 284 7.52 -9.35 -31.10
C ALA A 284 7.66 -7.94 -31.72
N TYR A 285 8.85 -7.60 -32.22
CA TYR A 285 9.15 -6.27 -32.77
C TYR A 285 9.49 -6.29 -34.26
N PHE A 286 10.01 -7.42 -34.76
CA PHE A 286 10.53 -7.55 -36.11
C PHE A 286 9.81 -8.68 -36.86
N LYS A 287 9.21 -8.33 -37.99
CA LYS A 287 8.50 -9.27 -38.86
C LYS A 287 9.47 -10.14 -39.63
N SER A 288 9.25 -11.46 -39.64
CA SER A 288 10.08 -12.43 -40.37
C SER A 288 10.25 -12.09 -41.85
N GLU A 289 9.20 -11.57 -42.50
CA GLU A 289 9.21 -11.26 -43.94
C GLU A 289 10.10 -10.07 -44.28
N ALA A 290 10.44 -9.25 -43.27
CA ALA A 290 11.30 -8.09 -43.42
C ALA A 290 12.79 -8.38 -43.11
N GLN A 291 13.11 -9.61 -42.71
CA GLN A 291 14.46 -10.00 -42.37
C GLN A 291 15.34 -10.06 -43.64
N ASN A 292 16.52 -9.45 -43.59
CA ASN A 292 17.48 -9.38 -44.70
C ASN A 292 16.94 -8.73 -46.00
N LEU A 293 15.84 -7.97 -45.92
CA LEU A 293 15.44 -7.11 -47.04
C LEU A 293 16.51 -6.06 -47.34
N ASP A 294 16.48 -5.50 -48.55
CA ASP A 294 17.44 -4.48 -48.97
C ASP A 294 17.23 -3.17 -48.20
N PHE A 295 18.27 -2.75 -47.48
CA PHE A 295 18.29 -1.52 -46.69
C PHE A 295 18.31 -0.27 -47.58
N GLN A 296 18.84 -0.36 -48.80
CA GLN A 296 18.94 0.81 -49.70
C GLN A 296 17.58 1.22 -50.29
N SER A 297 16.67 0.26 -50.43
CA SER A 297 15.34 0.49 -50.99
C SER A 297 14.31 1.05 -50.01
N PHE A 298 14.61 1.07 -48.70
CA PHE A 298 13.66 1.46 -47.66
C PHE A 298 13.29 2.94 -47.76
N LYS A 299 12.00 3.23 -47.66
CA LYS A 299 11.47 4.59 -47.48
C LYS A 299 10.61 4.66 -46.22
N LEU A 300 10.68 5.80 -45.55
CA LEU A 300 9.84 6.05 -44.39
C LEU A 300 8.35 5.90 -44.76
N GLY A 301 7.63 5.07 -44.02
CA GLY A 301 6.24 4.72 -44.28
C GLY A 301 6.03 3.33 -44.91
N ASP A 302 7.11 2.65 -45.34
CA ASP A 302 7.02 1.28 -45.83
C ASP A 302 6.49 0.32 -44.76
N LYS A 303 5.63 -0.62 -45.16
CA LYS A 303 4.99 -1.58 -44.25
C LYS A 303 5.98 -2.57 -43.61
N ASN A 304 7.08 -2.84 -44.30
CA ASN A 304 8.12 -3.78 -43.90
C ASN A 304 9.44 -3.01 -43.77
N ILE A 305 9.88 -2.82 -42.53
CA ILE A 305 11.15 -2.17 -42.22
C ILE A 305 12.26 -3.23 -42.27
N PRO A 306 13.25 -3.12 -43.16
CA PRO A 306 14.35 -4.08 -43.22
C PRO A 306 15.09 -4.20 -41.90
N TRP A 307 15.43 -5.42 -41.52
CA TRP A 307 16.24 -5.67 -40.34
C TRP A 307 17.15 -6.88 -40.53
N LYS A 308 18.29 -6.89 -39.84
CA LYS A 308 19.26 -7.97 -39.91
C LYS A 308 19.94 -8.16 -38.55
N ILE A 309 20.00 -9.41 -38.09
CA ILE A 309 20.82 -9.82 -36.95
C ILE A 309 22.29 -9.76 -37.36
N GLU A 310 23.09 -9.03 -36.62
CA GLU A 310 24.53 -8.92 -36.85
C GLU A 310 25.33 -9.82 -35.92
N GLN A 311 25.00 -9.80 -34.63
CA GLN A 311 25.75 -10.52 -33.61
C GLN A 311 24.87 -10.91 -32.42
N GLU A 312 25.28 -11.94 -31.69
CA GLU A 312 24.65 -12.42 -30.46
C GLU A 312 25.59 -12.27 -29.28
N TYR A 313 25.03 -11.94 -28.12
CA TYR A 313 25.72 -11.71 -26.84
C TYR A 313 24.98 -12.43 -25.71
N SER A 314 25.70 -12.80 -24.66
CA SER A 314 25.07 -13.11 -23.37
C SER A 314 24.80 -11.81 -22.60
N GLY A 315 23.84 -11.83 -21.67
CA GLY A 315 23.59 -10.67 -20.80
C GLY A 315 24.84 -10.26 -20.02
N LYS A 316 25.65 -11.22 -19.58
CA LYS A 316 26.96 -10.96 -18.94
C LYS A 316 27.90 -10.11 -19.79
N ASP A 317 27.90 -10.29 -21.11
CA ASP A 317 28.77 -9.53 -22.00
C ASP A 317 28.40 -8.04 -22.03
N LEU A 318 27.10 -7.75 -21.85
CA LEU A 318 26.51 -6.40 -21.93
C LEU A 318 26.61 -5.62 -20.61
N VAL A 319 26.69 -6.31 -19.47
CA VAL A 319 26.87 -5.68 -18.15
C VAL A 319 28.16 -4.88 -18.17
N GLY A 320 28.07 -3.57 -17.96
CA GLY A 320 29.20 -2.68 -18.18
C GLY A 320 28.92 -1.52 -19.13
N ILE A 321 28.03 -1.71 -20.11
CA ILE A 321 27.73 -0.69 -21.11
C ILE A 321 27.22 0.58 -20.44
N VAL A 322 27.81 1.72 -20.80
CA VAL A 322 27.36 3.05 -20.37
C VAL A 322 26.54 3.66 -21.50
N TYR A 323 25.47 4.36 -21.15
CA TYR A 323 24.55 4.96 -22.11
C TYR A 323 24.24 6.42 -21.75
N GLU A 324 23.74 7.18 -22.71
CA GLU A 324 23.34 8.58 -22.52
C GLU A 324 22.04 8.69 -21.73
N GLN A 325 21.92 9.71 -20.89
CA GLN A 325 20.67 9.97 -20.17
C GLN A 325 19.49 10.16 -21.15
N LEU A 326 18.44 9.35 -20.98
CA LEU A 326 17.28 9.37 -21.89
C LEU A 326 16.52 10.70 -21.83
N ILE A 327 16.15 11.14 -20.62
CA ILE A 327 15.42 12.38 -20.35
C ILE A 327 16.29 13.23 -19.41
N ASP A 328 16.65 14.43 -19.85
CA ASP A 328 17.65 15.30 -19.22
C ASP A 328 17.08 16.29 -18.20
N TRP A 329 15.90 16.00 -17.63
CA TRP A 329 15.23 16.88 -16.67
C TRP A 329 16.05 17.12 -15.41
N VAL A 330 16.59 16.05 -14.82
CA VAL A 330 17.38 16.09 -13.59
C VAL A 330 18.60 15.18 -13.73
N LYS A 331 19.79 15.69 -13.39
CA LYS A 331 21.05 14.93 -13.42
C LYS A 331 21.29 14.25 -12.08
N PRO A 332 21.75 12.98 -12.06
CA PRO A 332 22.15 12.33 -10.84
C PRO A 332 23.44 12.96 -10.29
N LYS A 333 23.60 12.96 -8.96
CA LYS A 333 24.79 13.51 -8.28
C LYS A 333 26.04 12.64 -8.40
N THR A 334 25.87 11.37 -8.71
CA THR A 334 26.94 10.38 -8.82
C THR A 334 26.79 9.60 -10.14
N PRO A 335 27.86 8.95 -10.63
CA PRO A 335 27.81 8.22 -11.90
C PRO A 335 26.65 7.22 -11.94
N ALA A 336 25.90 7.26 -13.04
CA ALA A 336 24.74 6.40 -13.31
C ALA A 336 24.76 5.97 -14.79
N PHE A 337 23.61 5.55 -15.32
CA PHE A 337 23.36 5.23 -16.73
C PHE A 337 24.23 4.10 -17.25
N LYS A 338 24.14 2.95 -16.57
CA LYS A 338 24.89 1.74 -16.91
C LYS A 338 24.00 0.51 -17.02
N LEU A 339 24.38 -0.45 -17.84
CA LEU A 339 23.80 -1.79 -17.84
C LEU A 339 24.30 -2.60 -16.64
N ILE A 340 23.35 -3.16 -15.90
CA ILE A 340 23.57 -3.99 -14.71
C ILE A 340 22.90 -5.35 -14.87
N ALA A 341 23.29 -6.31 -14.04
CA ALA A 341 22.64 -7.62 -14.00
C ALA A 341 21.33 -7.54 -13.18
N GLY A 342 20.26 -8.12 -13.71
CA GLY A 342 18.98 -8.31 -13.00
C GLY A 342 18.51 -9.75 -13.11
N ASP A 343 18.39 -10.43 -11.98
CA ASP A 343 17.95 -11.83 -11.88
C ASP A 343 16.44 -12.03 -12.14
N TYR A 344 15.65 -10.97 -11.99
CA TYR A 344 14.20 -10.95 -12.18
C TYR A 344 13.76 -10.66 -13.64
N VAL A 345 14.71 -10.36 -14.53
CA VAL A 345 14.41 -10.05 -15.94
C VAL A 345 13.87 -11.29 -16.64
N THR A 346 12.72 -11.17 -17.31
CA THR A 346 12.06 -12.26 -18.04
C THR A 346 12.12 -12.04 -19.56
N THR A 347 11.77 -13.09 -20.31
CA THR A 347 11.67 -13.06 -21.79
C THR A 347 10.23 -13.18 -22.29
N GLU A 348 9.25 -13.10 -21.40
CA GLU A 348 7.83 -13.27 -21.73
C GLU A 348 7.21 -12.00 -22.30
N ASP A 349 7.61 -10.83 -21.78
CA ASP A 349 7.08 -9.52 -22.14
C ASP A 349 8.18 -8.47 -22.37
N GLY A 350 7.79 -7.34 -22.97
CA GLY A 350 8.71 -6.24 -23.28
C GLY A 350 9.85 -6.65 -24.21
N THR A 351 11.04 -6.12 -23.96
CA THR A 351 12.25 -6.29 -24.79
C THR A 351 13.26 -7.27 -24.20
N GLY A 352 12.99 -7.81 -23.00
CA GLY A 352 13.96 -8.53 -22.17
C GLY A 352 15.07 -7.64 -21.59
N ILE A 353 14.89 -6.32 -21.60
CA ILE A 353 15.75 -5.33 -20.95
C ILE A 353 14.85 -4.36 -20.19
N VAL A 354 15.13 -4.15 -18.91
CA VAL A 354 14.26 -3.39 -18.00
C VAL A 354 14.90 -2.05 -17.69
N HIS A 355 14.16 -0.95 -17.78
CA HIS A 355 14.66 0.34 -17.28
C HIS A 355 14.57 0.34 -15.75
N ILE A 356 15.60 0.86 -15.08
CA ILE A 356 15.70 0.85 -13.63
C ILE A 356 15.48 2.26 -13.09
N ALA A 357 14.40 2.44 -12.33
CA ALA A 357 14.09 3.64 -11.57
C ALA A 357 14.03 3.29 -10.07
N PRO A 358 15.18 3.35 -9.34
CA PRO A 358 15.30 2.85 -7.96
C PRO A 358 14.37 3.53 -6.95
N THR A 359 13.83 4.70 -7.29
CA THR A 359 12.85 5.43 -6.47
C THR A 359 11.44 4.85 -6.56
N PHE A 360 11.10 4.12 -7.63
CA PHE A 360 9.71 3.71 -7.91
C PHE A 360 9.55 2.20 -8.14
N GLY A 361 10.59 1.40 -7.92
CA GLY A 361 10.54 -0.06 -8.02
C GLY A 361 11.34 -0.74 -6.92
N ALA A 362 10.75 -1.73 -6.25
CA ALA A 362 11.44 -2.47 -5.19
C ALA A 362 12.58 -3.36 -5.74
N ASP A 363 12.33 -4.07 -6.83
CA ASP A 363 13.35 -4.84 -7.53
C ASP A 363 14.42 -3.93 -8.15
N ASP A 364 14.01 -2.81 -8.74
CA ASP A 364 14.89 -1.77 -9.26
C ASP A 364 15.87 -1.27 -8.19
N ALA A 365 15.35 -0.93 -7.00
CA ALA A 365 16.16 -0.49 -5.87
C ALA A 365 17.15 -1.58 -5.41
N ARG A 366 16.72 -2.85 -5.39
CA ARG A 366 17.55 -3.99 -5.01
C ARG A 366 18.73 -4.17 -5.97
N VAL A 367 18.47 -4.25 -7.28
CA VAL A 367 19.54 -4.48 -8.27
C VAL A 367 20.43 -3.25 -8.44
N ALA A 368 19.88 -2.05 -8.37
CA ALA A 368 20.67 -0.81 -8.39
C ALA A 368 21.61 -0.74 -7.20
N LYS A 369 21.13 -1.03 -5.98
CA LYS A 369 21.96 -1.08 -4.78
C LYS A 369 23.08 -2.12 -4.90
N ALA A 370 22.77 -3.31 -5.41
CA ALA A 370 23.77 -4.37 -5.62
C ALA A 370 24.86 -3.97 -6.63
N ALA A 371 24.52 -3.15 -7.62
CA ALA A 371 25.44 -2.64 -8.64
C ALA A 371 26.09 -1.29 -8.28
N GLY A 372 25.78 -0.72 -7.11
CA GLY A 372 26.29 0.59 -6.69
C GLY A 372 25.72 1.77 -7.48
N ILE A 373 24.54 1.62 -8.09
CA ILE A 373 23.85 2.67 -8.85
C ILE A 373 22.96 3.50 -7.90
N PRO A 374 23.07 4.84 -7.92
CA PRO A 374 22.25 5.72 -7.08
C PRO A 374 20.80 5.78 -7.57
N ALA A 375 19.89 6.07 -6.65
CA ALA A 375 18.55 6.55 -7.02
C ALA A 375 18.61 7.98 -7.54
N LEU A 376 17.70 8.36 -8.44
CA LEU A 376 17.55 9.74 -8.89
C LEU A 376 16.66 10.50 -7.90
N ILE A 377 17.26 11.46 -7.20
CA ILE A 377 16.64 12.21 -6.10
C ILE A 377 16.75 13.72 -6.31
N LEU A 378 15.78 14.45 -5.77
CA LEU A 378 15.66 15.89 -5.79
C LEU A 378 15.91 16.46 -4.39
N GLU A 379 16.16 17.76 -4.29
CA GLU A 379 16.16 18.52 -3.04
C GLU A 379 15.01 19.52 -3.04
N ASP A 380 14.10 19.40 -2.08
CA ASP A 380 13.03 20.38 -1.88
C ASP A 380 13.57 21.70 -1.29
N LYS A 381 12.71 22.72 -1.21
CA LYS A 381 13.03 24.04 -0.61
C LYS A 381 13.71 23.98 0.75
N ASP A 382 13.39 22.98 1.56
CA ASP A 382 13.87 22.82 2.93
C ASP A 382 15.16 21.97 2.97
N GLY A 383 15.65 21.52 1.81
CA GLY A 383 16.84 20.69 1.67
C GLY A 383 16.61 19.20 1.93
N ASN A 384 15.35 18.76 2.02
CA ASN A 384 15.05 17.35 2.18
C ASN A 384 15.21 16.62 0.85
N ILE A 385 15.66 15.37 0.94
CA ILE A 385 15.77 14.48 -0.21
C ILE A 385 14.38 13.95 -0.57
N CYS A 386 13.94 14.19 -1.80
CA CYS A 386 12.66 13.72 -2.31
C CYS A 386 12.78 12.99 -3.65
N PRO A 387 11.86 12.08 -3.99
CA PRO A 387 11.78 11.53 -5.35
C PRO A 387 11.22 12.57 -6.35
N MET A 388 11.30 12.29 -7.64
CA MET A 388 10.84 13.18 -8.73
C MET A 388 9.34 13.53 -8.66
N VAL A 389 8.55 12.65 -8.05
CA VAL A 389 7.09 12.77 -7.92
C VAL A 389 6.77 13.01 -6.45
N ASP A 390 5.90 13.95 -6.14
CA ASP A 390 5.47 14.25 -4.78
C ASP A 390 4.42 13.25 -4.26
N LYS A 391 4.03 13.43 -2.99
CA LYS A 391 3.02 12.62 -2.31
C LYS A 391 1.59 12.79 -2.85
N GLN A 392 1.33 13.75 -3.74
CA GLN A 392 0.06 13.92 -4.45
C GLN A 392 0.09 13.28 -5.84
N GLY A 393 1.21 12.68 -6.24
CA GLY A 393 1.36 12.09 -7.56
C GLY A 393 1.66 13.13 -8.64
N LYS A 394 2.26 14.28 -8.30
CA LYS A 394 2.69 15.31 -9.23
C LYS A 394 4.20 15.34 -9.36
N PHE A 395 4.70 15.68 -10.54
CA PHE A 395 6.08 16.10 -10.67
C PHE A 395 6.34 17.37 -9.85
N PHE A 396 7.47 17.46 -9.15
CA PHE A 396 7.79 18.65 -8.34
C PHE A 396 7.83 19.91 -9.20
N LYS A 397 7.23 21.00 -8.72
CA LYS A 397 7.37 22.28 -9.39
C LYS A 397 8.80 22.79 -9.24
N ILE A 398 9.32 23.47 -10.25
CA ILE A 398 10.69 24.02 -10.20
C ILE A 398 10.81 25.01 -9.04
N GLU A 399 9.79 25.82 -8.82
CA GLU A 399 9.77 26.76 -7.71
C GLU A 399 9.73 26.10 -6.34
N ASP A 400 9.43 24.80 -6.22
CA ASP A 400 9.41 24.04 -4.96
C ASP A 400 10.71 23.29 -4.67
N LEU A 401 11.71 23.44 -5.55
CA LEU A 401 13.03 22.87 -5.41
C LEU A 401 14.04 23.89 -4.85
N GLN A 402 15.09 23.36 -4.23
CA GLN A 402 16.17 24.16 -3.67
C GLN A 402 16.91 24.91 -4.79
N PRO A 403 17.14 26.24 -4.69
CA PRO A 403 17.70 27.02 -5.80
C PRO A 403 19.07 26.56 -6.31
N LYS A 404 19.97 26.12 -5.42
CA LYS A 404 21.30 25.62 -5.83
C LYS A 404 21.19 24.24 -6.49
N PHE A 405 20.24 23.41 -6.06
CA PHE A 405 19.95 22.14 -6.71
C PHE A 405 19.45 22.37 -8.14
N VAL A 406 18.52 23.32 -8.32
CA VAL A 406 18.00 23.70 -9.64
C VAL A 406 19.13 24.15 -10.57
N GLU A 407 19.99 25.07 -10.11
CA GLU A 407 21.11 25.60 -10.90
C GLU A 407 22.08 24.50 -11.38
N ASN A 408 22.38 23.51 -10.53
CA ASN A 408 23.43 22.53 -10.80
C ASN A 408 22.92 21.24 -11.47
N PHE A 409 21.67 20.84 -11.19
CA PHE A 409 21.17 19.51 -11.53
C PHE A 409 19.90 19.50 -12.36
N VAL A 410 19.17 20.61 -12.52
CA VAL A 410 17.88 20.63 -13.21
C VAL A 410 17.99 21.37 -14.54
N ASN A 411 17.62 20.72 -15.64
CA ASN A 411 17.43 21.40 -16.93
C ASN A 411 16.01 21.99 -16.98
N THR A 412 15.89 23.25 -16.54
CA THR A 412 14.61 23.97 -16.45
C THR A 412 13.89 24.07 -17.80
N GLU A 413 14.63 24.23 -18.91
CA GLU A 413 14.04 24.33 -20.26
C GLU A 413 13.36 23.03 -20.69
N SER A 414 14.00 21.88 -20.43
CA SER A 414 13.44 20.57 -20.77
C SER A 414 12.30 20.15 -19.82
N TYR A 415 12.34 20.59 -18.57
CA TYR A 415 11.43 20.12 -17.51
C TYR A 415 10.18 20.99 -17.34
N LYS A 416 10.23 22.29 -17.68
CA LYS A 416 9.16 23.28 -17.39
C LYS A 416 7.75 22.86 -17.81
N ASN A 417 7.61 22.10 -18.89
CA ASN A 417 6.30 21.69 -19.41
C ASN A 417 5.67 20.51 -18.63
N PHE A 418 6.45 19.83 -17.78
CA PHE A 418 6.03 18.69 -16.99
C PHE A 418 5.99 18.98 -15.48
N ALA A 419 6.74 19.98 -15.02
CA ALA A 419 6.74 20.41 -13.63
C ALA A 419 5.30 20.72 -13.13
N GLY A 420 4.90 20.09 -12.02
CA GLY A 420 3.56 20.23 -11.42
C GLY A 420 2.46 19.36 -12.05
N LYS A 421 2.71 18.64 -13.15
CA LYS A 421 1.71 17.75 -13.76
C LYS A 421 1.53 16.48 -12.93
N PHE A 422 0.30 15.98 -12.89
CA PHE A 422 0.01 14.66 -12.33
C PHE A 422 0.56 13.55 -13.22
N VAL A 423 1.15 12.51 -12.63
CA VAL A 423 1.69 11.37 -13.38
C VAL A 423 0.61 10.44 -13.93
N LYS A 424 -0.59 10.47 -13.33
CA LYS A 424 -1.78 9.72 -13.74
C LYS A 424 -2.98 10.67 -13.75
N ASN A 425 -3.81 10.58 -14.80
CA ASN A 425 -4.98 11.45 -14.99
C ASN A 425 -6.02 11.25 -13.88
N GLU A 426 -6.07 10.05 -13.30
CA GLU A 426 -6.99 9.68 -12.24
C GLU A 426 -6.83 10.52 -10.96
N TYR A 427 -5.70 11.21 -10.80
CA TYR A 427 -5.46 12.12 -9.66
C TYR A 427 -5.92 13.56 -9.93
N ASP A 428 -6.29 13.91 -11.17
CA ASP A 428 -6.72 15.24 -11.55
C ASP A 428 -8.18 15.22 -12.02
N ASP A 429 -9.05 15.86 -11.24
CA ASP A 429 -10.47 15.97 -11.58
C ASP A 429 -10.71 16.80 -12.86
N ASN A 430 -9.72 17.58 -13.30
CA ASN A 430 -9.76 18.37 -14.53
C ASN A 430 -8.92 17.77 -15.67
N ALA A 431 -8.44 16.53 -15.52
CA ALA A 431 -7.63 15.89 -16.54
C ALA A 431 -8.34 15.83 -17.89
N ASN A 432 -7.58 16.07 -18.96
CA ASN A 432 -8.04 15.75 -20.31
C ASN A 432 -8.02 14.22 -20.51
N PRO A 433 -9.17 13.56 -20.75
CA PRO A 433 -9.21 12.11 -20.95
C PRO A 433 -8.39 11.63 -22.16
N ASP A 434 -8.21 12.50 -23.16
CA ASP A 434 -7.56 12.19 -24.43
C ASP A 434 -6.03 12.39 -24.39
N SER A 435 -5.50 13.02 -23.34
CA SER A 435 -4.06 13.29 -23.20
C SER A 435 -3.61 13.08 -21.75
N SER A 436 -2.72 12.12 -21.54
CA SER A 436 -2.08 11.89 -20.23
C SER A 436 -0.60 12.26 -20.26
N THR A 437 -0.02 12.50 -19.08
CA THR A 437 1.43 12.74 -18.94
C THR A 437 2.27 11.63 -19.57
N ASP A 438 1.84 10.37 -19.47
CA ASP A 438 2.48 9.23 -20.14
C ASP A 438 2.46 9.38 -21.68
N VAL A 439 1.35 9.84 -22.27
CA VAL A 439 1.25 10.12 -23.71
C VAL A 439 2.19 11.26 -24.10
N GLU A 440 2.22 12.34 -23.33
CA GLU A 440 3.09 13.49 -23.60
C GLU A 440 4.57 13.12 -23.55
N ILE A 441 5.01 12.34 -22.56
CA ILE A 441 6.39 11.84 -22.46
C ILE A 441 6.71 10.94 -23.66
N ALA A 442 5.81 10.04 -24.04
CA ALA A 442 6.02 9.17 -25.19
C ALA A 442 6.13 9.97 -26.50
N VAL A 443 5.29 10.99 -26.69
CA VAL A 443 5.35 11.89 -27.85
C VAL A 443 6.64 12.72 -27.85
N MET A 444 7.07 13.24 -26.69
CA MET A 444 8.34 13.95 -26.54
C MET A 444 9.51 13.07 -26.99
N LEU A 445 9.59 11.83 -26.47
CA LEU A 445 10.65 10.90 -26.85
C LEU A 445 10.59 10.50 -28.33
N LYS A 446 9.40 10.38 -28.92
CA LYS A 446 9.24 10.16 -30.36
C LYS A 446 9.79 11.32 -31.20
N ILE A 447 9.46 12.56 -30.84
CA ILE A 447 9.95 13.76 -31.55
C ILE A 447 11.48 13.89 -31.43
N GLN A 448 12.04 13.45 -30.31
CA GLN A 448 13.49 13.42 -30.07
C GLN A 448 14.20 12.22 -30.71
N ASP A 449 13.52 11.40 -31.51
CA ASP A 449 14.06 10.16 -32.12
C ASP A 449 14.52 9.09 -31.10
N LYS A 450 14.00 9.15 -29.87
CA LYS A 450 14.32 8.27 -28.73
C LYS A 450 13.26 7.22 -28.43
N ALA A 451 12.25 7.07 -29.29
CA ALA A 451 11.22 6.04 -29.17
C ALA A 451 11.28 5.10 -30.37
N PHE A 452 11.09 3.80 -30.13
CA PHE A 452 11.02 2.77 -31.17
C PHE A 452 9.58 2.34 -31.45
N LYS A 453 8.78 2.19 -30.40
CA LYS A 453 7.37 1.77 -30.48
C LYS A 453 6.57 2.40 -29.35
N ILE A 454 5.38 2.90 -29.67
CA ILE A 454 4.40 3.47 -28.74
C ILE A 454 3.07 2.82 -29.08
N GLU A 455 2.44 2.19 -28.10
CA GLU A 455 1.15 1.53 -28.28
C GLU A 455 0.34 1.50 -26.99
N LYS A 456 -0.96 1.28 -27.12
CA LYS A 456 -1.83 1.02 -25.99
C LYS A 456 -1.73 -0.46 -25.61
N TYR A 457 -1.52 -0.74 -24.33
CA TYR A 457 -1.42 -2.09 -23.79
C TYR A 457 -2.40 -2.25 -22.65
N THR A 458 -3.13 -3.37 -22.65
CA THR A 458 -4.02 -3.71 -21.55
C THR A 458 -3.28 -4.63 -20.60
N HIS A 459 -3.18 -4.22 -19.35
CA HIS A 459 -2.52 -5.00 -18.29
C HIS A 459 -3.22 -4.78 -16.96
N ASN A 460 -2.93 -5.65 -16.01
CA ASN A 460 -3.51 -5.55 -14.70
C ASN A 460 -2.67 -4.63 -13.79
N TYR A 461 -3.30 -3.61 -13.20
CA TYR A 461 -2.64 -2.61 -12.38
C TYR A 461 -3.29 -2.47 -10.99
N PRO A 462 -2.50 -2.31 -9.92
CA PRO A 462 -3.02 -2.17 -8.57
C PRO A 462 -3.66 -0.79 -8.31
N HIS A 463 -4.81 -0.81 -7.65
CA HIS A 463 -5.55 0.36 -7.21
C HIS A 463 -5.78 0.31 -5.70
N CYS A 464 -5.95 1.48 -5.11
CA CYS A 464 -6.29 1.60 -3.69
C CYS A 464 -7.67 0.99 -3.44
N TRP A 465 -7.75 0.06 -2.49
CA TRP A 465 -8.99 -0.64 -2.10
C TRP A 465 -10.14 0.25 -1.60
N ARG A 466 -9.87 1.55 -1.38
CA ARG A 466 -10.85 2.52 -0.90
C ARG A 466 -11.12 3.67 -1.85
N THR A 467 -10.09 4.26 -2.44
CA THR A 467 -10.27 5.41 -3.35
C THR A 467 -10.50 4.98 -4.79
N ASP A 468 -10.28 3.70 -5.12
CA ASP A 468 -10.33 3.15 -6.47
C ASP A 468 -9.34 3.78 -7.46
N LYS A 469 -8.46 4.66 -6.99
CA LYS A 469 -7.41 5.31 -7.79
C LYS A 469 -6.17 4.42 -7.90
N PRO A 470 -5.39 4.53 -8.99
CA PRO A 470 -4.12 3.81 -9.13
C PRO A 470 -3.19 4.05 -7.94
N ILE A 471 -2.36 3.08 -7.59
CA ILE A 471 -1.28 3.27 -6.60
C ILE A 471 0.04 3.55 -7.31
N LEU A 472 0.98 4.17 -6.61
CA LEU A 472 2.37 4.30 -7.03
C LEU A 472 3.24 3.47 -6.09
N TYR A 473 4.27 2.82 -6.62
CA TYR A 473 5.35 2.32 -5.76
C TYR A 473 6.25 3.49 -5.41
N TYR A 474 6.43 3.77 -4.13
CA TYR A 474 6.97 5.03 -3.65
C TYR A 474 7.91 4.81 -2.46
N PRO A 475 9.01 5.58 -2.33
CA PRO A 475 9.93 5.39 -1.23
C PRO A 475 9.34 6.03 0.04
N MET A 476 9.23 5.23 1.11
CA MET A 476 8.65 5.68 2.38
C MET A 476 9.47 5.17 3.57
N ASP A 477 9.63 6.03 4.56
CA ASP A 477 9.89 5.61 5.93
C ASP A 477 8.63 4.96 6.47
N SER A 478 8.73 3.70 6.87
CA SER A 478 7.60 2.96 7.42
C SER A 478 8.07 2.01 8.51
N TRP A 479 7.15 1.70 9.41
CA TRP A 479 7.31 0.66 10.41
C TRP A 479 6.76 -0.64 9.88
N PHE A 480 7.52 -1.72 10.07
CA PHE A 480 7.22 -3.04 9.56
C PHE A 480 7.20 -4.06 10.68
N ILE A 481 6.29 -5.03 10.56
CA ILE A 481 6.36 -6.27 11.30
C ILE A 481 7.08 -7.30 10.42
N LYS A 482 8.16 -7.88 10.95
CA LYS A 482 9.00 -8.88 10.29
C LYS A 482 8.32 -10.25 10.23
N THR A 483 7.20 -10.32 9.53
CA THR A 483 6.36 -11.52 9.39
C THR A 483 7.08 -12.64 8.66
N THR A 484 8.06 -12.32 7.80
CA THR A 484 8.88 -13.31 7.09
C THR A 484 9.68 -14.21 8.04
N GLU A 485 10.05 -13.72 9.24
CA GLU A 485 10.77 -14.50 10.25
C GLU A 485 9.93 -15.63 10.85
N VAL A 486 8.60 -15.51 10.80
CA VAL A 486 7.65 -16.49 11.35
C VAL A 486 6.81 -17.17 10.26
N LYS A 487 7.17 -17.00 8.97
CA LYS A 487 6.43 -17.52 7.82
C LYS A 487 6.19 -19.03 7.89
N ASP A 488 7.23 -19.80 8.16
CA ASP A 488 7.14 -21.27 8.21
C ASP A 488 6.21 -21.74 9.33
N ARG A 489 6.26 -21.04 10.48
CA ARG A 489 5.36 -21.31 11.60
C ARG A 489 3.91 -20.98 11.26
N MET A 490 3.65 -19.89 10.53
CA MET A 490 2.30 -19.55 10.06
C MET A 490 1.77 -20.61 9.09
N ILE A 491 2.59 -21.10 8.16
CA ILE A 491 2.23 -22.18 7.23
C ILE A 491 1.93 -23.48 7.97
N GLU A 492 2.76 -23.83 8.96
CA GLU A 492 2.54 -25.00 9.82
C GLU A 492 1.20 -24.92 10.56
N LEU A 493 0.94 -23.79 11.22
CA LEU A 493 -0.30 -23.56 11.96
C LEU A 493 -1.52 -23.54 11.04
N ASN A 494 -1.41 -22.98 9.83
CA ASN A 494 -2.49 -22.96 8.85
C ASN A 494 -2.99 -24.39 8.51
N LYS A 495 -2.09 -25.37 8.47
CA LYS A 495 -2.44 -26.79 8.23
C LYS A 495 -3.27 -27.41 9.37
N THR A 496 -3.23 -26.83 10.56
CA THR A 496 -4.02 -27.29 11.72
C THR A 496 -5.46 -26.73 11.73
N ILE A 497 -5.74 -25.72 10.90
CA ILE A 497 -7.04 -25.06 10.82
C ILE A 497 -7.99 -25.90 9.95
N ASN A 498 -9.19 -26.19 10.47
CA ASN A 498 -10.24 -26.88 9.71
C ASN A 498 -10.99 -25.89 8.80
N TRP A 499 -10.39 -25.57 7.64
CA TRP A 499 -10.99 -24.69 6.65
C TRP A 499 -12.22 -25.30 5.96
N LYS A 500 -13.24 -24.47 5.74
CA LYS A 500 -14.43 -24.82 4.96
C LYS A 500 -14.70 -23.73 3.91
N PRO A 501 -14.43 -24.00 2.62
CA PRO A 501 -13.85 -25.23 2.05
C PRO A 501 -12.35 -25.38 2.33
N ALA A 502 -11.84 -26.63 2.27
CA ALA A 502 -10.42 -26.92 2.51
C ALA A 502 -9.50 -26.19 1.51
N SER A 503 -9.95 -26.03 0.26
CA SER A 503 -9.24 -25.31 -0.80
C SER A 503 -8.97 -23.84 -0.48
N THR A 504 -9.69 -23.22 0.46
CA THR A 504 -9.36 -21.87 0.93
C THR A 504 -8.05 -21.86 1.72
N GLY A 505 -7.87 -22.83 2.62
CA GLY A 505 -6.69 -22.95 3.46
C GLY A 505 -5.45 -23.40 2.71
N GLU A 506 -5.58 -24.45 1.89
CA GLU A 506 -4.47 -25.00 1.08
C GLU A 506 -4.17 -24.13 -0.14
N GLY A 507 -5.19 -23.53 -0.76
CA GLY A 507 -5.08 -22.71 -1.96
C GLY A 507 -4.85 -21.24 -1.64
N ARG A 508 -5.94 -20.46 -1.55
CA ARG A 508 -5.87 -18.99 -1.51
C ARG A 508 -5.01 -18.46 -0.36
N PHE A 509 -5.22 -18.95 0.86
CA PHE A 509 -4.49 -18.48 2.04
C PHE A 509 -3.10 -19.11 2.13
N GLY A 510 -2.98 -20.41 1.86
CA GLY A 510 -1.69 -21.12 1.83
C GLY A 510 -0.68 -20.52 0.85
N LYS A 511 -1.08 -20.31 -0.41
CA LYS A 511 -0.22 -19.69 -1.44
C LYS A 511 0.15 -18.24 -1.11
N TRP A 512 -0.73 -17.52 -0.42
CA TRP A 512 -0.43 -16.17 0.05
C TRP A 512 0.66 -16.20 1.14
N LEU A 513 0.59 -17.14 2.08
CA LEU A 513 1.62 -17.33 3.10
C LEU A 513 2.98 -17.76 2.52
N GLU A 514 3.01 -18.56 1.45
CA GLU A 514 4.26 -18.97 0.79
C GLU A 514 5.07 -17.77 0.27
N ASN A 515 4.36 -16.75 -0.22
CA ASN A 515 4.89 -15.51 -0.77
C ASN A 515 4.79 -14.33 0.21
N LEU A 516 4.73 -14.61 1.51
CA LEU A 516 4.59 -13.59 2.55
C LEU A 516 5.78 -12.62 2.51
N VAL A 517 5.46 -11.33 2.56
CA VAL A 517 6.41 -10.24 2.74
C VAL A 517 6.15 -9.57 4.08
N ASP A 518 7.15 -8.83 4.58
CA ASP A 518 7.01 -8.07 5.82
C ASP A 518 5.85 -7.08 5.76
N TRP A 519 5.10 -7.00 6.85
CA TRP A 519 3.86 -6.21 6.90
C TRP A 519 4.18 -4.76 7.19
N ASN A 520 3.94 -3.88 6.21
CA ASN A 520 3.92 -2.43 6.42
C ASN A 520 2.79 -2.03 7.39
N LEU A 521 3.15 -1.74 8.64
CA LEU A 521 2.23 -1.44 9.74
C LEU A 521 1.86 0.03 9.81
N SER A 522 2.80 0.94 9.60
CA SER A 522 2.56 2.38 9.81
C SER A 522 1.61 2.99 8.78
N ARG A 523 0.76 3.92 9.22
CA ARG A 523 -0.10 4.76 8.38
C ARG A 523 0.07 6.21 8.79
N SER A 524 0.44 7.06 7.85
CA SER A 524 0.57 8.51 8.10
C SER A 524 -0.79 9.18 7.99
N ARG A 525 -1.65 8.96 9.00
CA ARG A 525 -3.06 9.37 9.07
C ARG A 525 -3.41 9.94 10.45
N TYR A 526 -4.65 10.31 10.73
CA TYR A 526 -5.03 11.06 11.94
C TYR A 526 -5.96 10.31 12.90
N TRP A 527 -6.85 9.45 12.39
CA TRP A 527 -7.82 8.68 13.19
C TRP A 527 -7.52 7.17 13.19
N GLY A 528 -7.01 6.68 14.31
CA GLY A 528 -6.61 5.28 14.50
C GLY A 528 -5.75 5.09 15.74
N THR A 529 -5.40 3.84 16.05
CA THR A 529 -4.50 3.52 17.17
C THR A 529 -3.08 4.07 16.91
N PRO A 530 -2.55 4.95 17.78
CA PRO A 530 -1.22 5.51 17.58
C PRO A 530 -0.11 4.48 17.81
N LEU A 531 0.96 4.55 17.03
CA LEU A 531 2.14 3.73 17.24
C LEU A 531 2.83 4.17 18.55
N PRO A 532 3.04 3.27 19.54
CA PRO A 532 3.49 3.67 20.88
C PRO A 532 5.01 3.72 21.01
N ILE A 533 5.67 4.29 20.01
CA ILE A 533 7.14 4.41 19.98
C ILE A 533 7.51 5.86 20.10
N TRP A 534 8.33 6.17 21.10
CA TRP A 534 8.99 7.46 21.24
C TRP A 534 10.43 7.33 20.77
N SER A 535 10.91 8.33 20.03
CA SER A 535 12.25 8.38 19.46
C SER A 535 12.92 9.70 19.82
N THR A 536 14.24 9.70 20.02
CA THR A 536 15.02 10.94 20.00
C THR A 536 14.98 11.57 18.61
N GLU A 537 15.25 12.89 18.51
CA GLU A 537 15.24 13.61 17.24
C GLU A 537 16.20 13.02 16.20
N ASP A 538 17.36 12.50 16.64
CA ASP A 538 18.35 11.80 15.81
C ASP A 538 17.98 10.32 15.53
N GLY A 539 16.90 9.80 16.11
CA GLY A 539 16.45 8.41 15.98
C GLY A 539 17.38 7.37 16.60
N SER A 540 18.38 7.77 17.37
CA SER A 540 19.40 6.89 17.96
C SER A 540 18.88 6.03 19.12
N GLU A 541 17.90 6.53 19.87
CA GLU A 541 17.23 5.79 20.93
C GLU A 541 15.72 5.76 20.70
N ARG A 542 15.11 4.60 20.95
CA ARG A 542 13.66 4.38 20.83
C ARG A 542 13.12 3.66 22.05
N LYS A 543 11.95 4.07 22.52
CA LYS A 543 11.24 3.48 23.65
C LYS A 543 9.82 3.11 23.22
N CYS A 544 9.45 1.84 23.33
CA CYS A 544 8.12 1.34 23.02
C CYS A 544 7.30 1.15 24.30
N ILE A 545 6.18 1.85 24.42
CA ILE A 545 5.30 1.85 25.59
C ILE A 545 4.20 0.80 25.40
N GLY A 546 3.97 -0.04 26.39
CA GLY A 546 3.03 -1.15 26.31
C GLY A 546 1.86 -1.08 27.29
N SER A 547 1.79 -0.02 28.12
CA SER A 547 0.66 0.22 29.02
C SER A 547 0.53 1.69 29.39
N VAL A 548 -0.67 2.10 29.81
CA VAL A 548 -0.93 3.44 30.35
C VAL A 548 -0.18 3.65 31.66
N LYS A 549 -0.03 2.60 32.47
CA LYS A 549 0.80 2.64 33.69
C LYS A 549 2.24 3.06 33.37
N GLU A 550 2.87 2.36 32.42
CA GLU A 550 4.23 2.66 31.96
C GLU A 550 4.32 4.10 31.42
N LEU A 551 3.32 4.54 30.65
CA LEU A 551 3.28 5.89 30.12
C LEU A 551 3.22 6.96 31.21
N ILE A 552 2.40 6.77 32.25
CA ILE A 552 2.30 7.71 33.38
C ILE A 552 3.61 7.79 34.14
N GLU A 553 4.27 6.67 34.39
CA GLU A 553 5.58 6.64 35.05
C GLU A 553 6.62 7.45 34.26
N GLU A 554 6.61 7.33 32.93
CA GLU A 554 7.48 8.09 32.02
C GLU A 554 7.12 9.58 31.93
N ILE A 555 5.84 9.95 32.00
CA ILE A 555 5.39 11.34 32.09
C ILE A 555 5.93 11.98 33.38
N GLU A 556 5.85 11.29 34.52
CA GLU A 556 6.36 11.80 35.79
C GLU A 556 7.89 12.02 35.76
N ILE A 557 8.63 11.14 35.07
CA ILE A 557 10.06 11.35 34.80
C ILE A 557 10.28 12.61 33.94
N SER A 558 9.47 12.80 32.91
CA SER A 558 9.53 13.97 32.03
C SER A 558 9.25 15.29 32.76
N VAL A 559 8.26 15.31 33.65
CA VAL A 559 7.94 16.46 34.50
C VAL A 559 9.11 16.79 35.44
N LYS A 560 9.71 15.78 36.09
CA LYS A 560 10.88 15.97 36.96
C LYS A 560 12.09 16.55 36.21
N ASN A 561 12.24 16.20 34.93
CA ASN A 561 13.29 16.72 34.06
C ASN A 561 12.94 18.07 33.40
N GLY A 562 11.75 18.62 33.67
CA GLY A 562 11.32 19.91 33.14
C GLY A 562 10.96 19.90 31.65
N PHE A 563 10.77 18.74 31.04
CA PHE A 563 10.34 18.64 29.63
C PHE A 563 8.82 18.75 29.47
N MET A 564 8.07 18.41 30.51
CA MET A 564 6.63 18.65 30.62
C MET A 564 6.33 19.51 31.86
N SER A 565 5.35 20.40 31.76
CA SER A 565 4.95 21.28 32.87
C SER A 565 4.14 20.57 33.94
N ALA A 566 3.34 19.58 33.54
CA ALA A 566 2.50 18.78 34.42
C ALA A 566 2.13 17.45 33.77
N ASN A 567 1.68 16.49 34.58
CA ASN A 567 1.05 15.27 34.08
C ASN A 567 -0.36 15.59 33.53
N LEU A 568 -0.54 15.43 32.22
CA LEU A 568 -1.80 15.69 31.51
C LEU A 568 -2.94 14.77 31.97
N TRP A 569 -2.62 13.61 32.53
CA TRP A 569 -3.58 12.55 32.89
C TRP A 569 -3.71 12.37 34.41
N LYS A 570 -3.52 13.47 35.14
CA LYS A 570 -3.70 13.51 36.60
C LYS A 570 -5.10 13.04 36.98
N GLY A 571 -5.18 11.95 37.74
CA GLY A 571 -6.44 11.35 38.21
C GLY A 571 -6.79 10.00 37.58
N PHE A 572 -6.04 9.56 36.56
CA PHE A 572 -6.03 8.15 36.15
C PHE A 572 -5.40 7.30 37.24
N VAL A 573 -6.01 6.15 37.54
CA VAL A 573 -5.52 5.20 38.55
C VAL A 573 -5.00 3.94 37.84
N PRO A 574 -3.67 3.71 37.80
CA PRO A 574 -3.12 2.49 37.21
C PRO A 574 -3.67 1.21 37.87
N GLY A 575 -4.09 0.25 37.05
CA GLY A 575 -4.69 -1.02 37.49
C GLY A 575 -6.21 -1.00 37.67
N ASP A 576 -6.86 0.16 37.55
CA ASP A 576 -8.31 0.27 37.47
C ASP A 576 -8.77 0.31 36.00
N TYR A 577 -9.26 -0.84 35.50
CA TYR A 577 -9.72 -1.03 34.12
C TYR A 577 -11.20 -0.66 33.89
N SER A 578 -11.81 0.06 34.84
CA SER A 578 -13.16 0.59 34.69
C SER A 578 -13.25 1.59 33.54
N LYS A 579 -14.44 1.68 32.93
CA LYS A 579 -14.71 2.61 31.84
C LYS A 579 -14.51 4.05 32.32
N GLU A 580 -15.01 4.36 33.52
CA GLU A 580 -14.94 5.66 34.17
C GLU A 580 -13.49 6.13 34.40
N ASN A 581 -12.56 5.21 34.66
CA ASN A 581 -11.15 5.56 34.81
C ASN A 581 -10.49 5.84 33.45
N TYR A 582 -10.81 5.06 32.41
CA TYR A 582 -10.24 5.23 31.06
C TYR A 582 -10.87 6.39 30.27
N GLU A 583 -12.03 6.90 30.67
CA GLU A 583 -12.64 8.13 30.13
C GLU A 583 -11.91 9.41 30.57
N LYS A 584 -11.00 9.33 31.56
CA LYS A 584 -10.19 10.47 32.02
C LYS A 584 -9.01 10.79 31.10
N ILE A 585 -8.69 9.89 30.16
CA ILE A 585 -7.55 9.99 29.26
C ILE A 585 -8.00 9.80 27.82
N ASP A 586 -7.16 10.17 26.86
CA ASP A 586 -7.36 9.87 25.44
C ASP A 586 -6.02 9.46 24.83
N LEU A 587 -5.93 8.21 24.36
CA LEU A 587 -4.72 7.69 23.74
C LEU A 587 -4.61 8.06 22.26
N HIS A 588 -5.60 8.74 21.68
CA HIS A 588 -5.56 9.15 20.27
C HIS A 588 -4.71 10.40 20.05
N ARG A 589 -4.40 10.65 18.77
CA ARG A 589 -3.95 11.96 18.33
C ARG A 589 -5.08 13.00 18.52
N PRO A 590 -4.75 14.28 18.77
CA PRO A 590 -3.40 14.79 19.02
C PRO A 590 -2.95 14.63 20.48
N ASP A 591 -3.82 14.25 21.41
CA ASP A 591 -3.56 14.32 22.86
C ASP A 591 -2.33 13.49 23.28
N VAL A 592 -2.11 12.31 22.67
CA VAL A 592 -0.91 11.50 22.92
C VAL A 592 0.38 12.08 22.33
N ASP A 593 0.28 12.94 21.29
CA ASP A 593 1.42 13.56 20.62
C ASP A 593 2.07 14.66 21.48
N GLU A 594 1.35 15.18 22.48
CA GLU A 594 1.83 16.20 23.42
C GLU A 594 2.78 15.63 24.49
N ILE A 595 2.84 14.30 24.61
CA ILE A 595 3.66 13.62 25.62
C ILE A 595 5.10 13.53 25.13
N VAL A 596 6.00 14.21 25.86
CA VAL A 596 7.46 14.15 25.64
C VAL A 596 8.07 13.25 26.68
N LEU A 597 8.89 12.28 26.27
CA LEU A 597 9.59 11.38 27.19
C LEU A 597 11.07 11.73 27.32
N VAL A 598 11.75 11.07 28.25
CA VAL A 598 13.19 11.24 28.52
C VAL A 598 13.93 9.97 28.10
N SER A 599 14.92 10.14 27.23
CA SER A 599 15.85 9.07 26.84
C SER A 599 16.82 8.72 27.97
N SER A 600 17.48 7.57 27.86
CA SER A 600 18.53 7.14 28.80
C SER A 600 19.66 8.16 28.97
N ASN A 601 19.92 8.95 27.92
CA ASN A 601 20.92 10.02 27.90
C ASN A 601 20.36 11.42 28.23
N GLY A 602 19.12 11.52 28.75
CA GLY A 602 18.51 12.79 29.16
C GLY A 602 18.04 13.69 28.02
N LYS A 603 18.05 13.22 26.76
CA LYS A 603 17.45 13.93 25.61
C LYS A 603 15.94 13.76 25.58
N LYS A 604 15.23 14.73 24.98
CA LYS A 604 13.79 14.63 24.67
C LYS A 604 13.52 13.52 23.67
N MET A 605 12.40 12.81 23.87
CA MET A 605 11.87 11.85 22.92
C MET A 605 10.44 12.24 22.55
N PHE A 606 10.12 12.14 21.26
CA PHE A 606 8.80 12.45 20.70
C PHE A 606 8.19 11.19 20.12
N ARG A 607 6.86 11.06 20.18
CA ARG A 607 6.17 9.93 19.58
C ARG A 607 6.38 9.93 18.06
N GLU A 608 6.64 8.76 17.49
CA GLU A 608 6.56 8.55 16.04
C GLU A 608 5.15 8.95 15.57
N PRO A 609 4.98 9.84 14.59
CA PRO A 609 3.67 10.45 14.30
C PRO A 609 2.67 9.45 13.69
N ASP A 610 3.15 8.32 13.19
CA ASP A 610 2.33 7.32 12.51
C ASP A 610 1.30 6.65 13.42
N LEU A 611 0.22 6.22 12.79
CA LEU A 611 -0.78 5.29 13.34
C LEU A 611 -0.49 3.89 12.84
N ILE A 612 -1.17 2.89 13.38
CA ILE A 612 -1.09 1.53 12.87
C ILE A 612 -2.16 1.24 11.82
N ASP A 613 -1.93 0.20 11.03
CA ASP A 613 -2.88 -0.40 10.12
C ASP A 613 -4.12 -0.93 10.87
N VAL A 614 -5.32 -0.63 10.38
CA VAL A 614 -6.61 -1.06 10.97
C VAL A 614 -6.76 -2.59 10.97
N TRP A 615 -6.05 -3.29 10.07
CA TRP A 615 -5.97 -4.76 10.09
C TRP A 615 -5.25 -5.28 11.35
N PHE A 616 -4.38 -4.49 11.98
CA PHE A 616 -3.76 -4.83 13.26
C PHE A 616 -4.74 -4.63 14.42
N ASP A 617 -5.54 -3.56 14.39
CA ASP A 617 -6.61 -3.33 15.37
C ASP A 617 -7.58 -4.51 15.37
N SER A 618 -8.15 -4.85 14.20
CA SER A 618 -9.09 -5.96 14.05
C SER A 618 -8.44 -7.33 14.31
N GLY A 619 -7.18 -7.52 13.94
CA GLY A 619 -6.41 -8.74 14.23
C GLY A 619 -6.10 -8.95 15.72
N SER A 620 -6.10 -7.89 16.52
CA SER A 620 -5.86 -7.92 17.98
C SER A 620 -7.11 -8.26 18.80
N MET A 621 -8.29 -8.22 18.18
CA MET A 621 -9.61 -8.47 18.80
C MET A 621 -9.69 -9.70 19.72
N PRO A 622 -9.06 -10.86 19.41
CA PRO A 622 -9.12 -12.01 20.31
C PRO A 622 -8.57 -11.77 21.73
N TYR A 623 -7.76 -10.73 21.92
CA TYR A 623 -7.12 -10.38 23.18
C TYR A 623 -7.64 -9.07 23.79
N ALA A 624 -8.16 -8.16 22.96
CA ALA A 624 -8.38 -6.75 23.25
C ALA A 624 -9.79 -6.39 23.72
#